data_AF-A0A9D2WPM6-F1
#
_entry.id   AF-A0A9D2WPM6-F1
#
_cell.length_a   1.000
_cell.length_b   1.000
_cell.length_c   1.000
_cell.angle_alpha   90.00
_cell.angle_beta   90.00
_cell.angle_gamma   90.00
#
_symmetry.space_group_name_H-M   'P 1'
#
loop_
_entity.id
_entity.type
_entity.pdbx_description
1 polymer ?
#
loop_
_entity_poly.entity_id
_entity_poly.type
_entity_poly.pdbx_seq_one_letter_code
_entity_poly.pdbx_strand_id
1 'polypeptide(L)' 'MTEHDLRILAVFFNTVIVLIMLVSGLWVSIDARKTGRTWTESIMWGIFACWLFIVGPVVYYFFKHRFYK' A
#
# COMPACT_ATOMS: atom_id res chain seq x y z
N MET A 1 22.97 10.20 13.86
CA MET A 1 21.75 9.37 13.91
C MET A 1 22.21 7.93 14.11
N THR A 2 21.82 7.29 15.21
CA THR A 2 22.28 5.92 15.50
C THR A 2 21.56 4.92 14.59
N GLU A 3 22.11 3.71 14.41
CA GLU A 3 21.42 2.65 13.64
C GLU A 3 20.01 2.36 14.17
N HIS A 4 19.83 2.49 15.49
CA HIS A 4 18.55 2.31 16.15
C HIS A 4 17.52 3.38 15.71
N ASP A 5 17.93 4.65 15.64
CA ASP A 5 17.07 5.75 15.20
C ASP A 5 16.62 5.55 13.74
N LEU A 6 17.53 5.08 12.87
CA LEU A 6 17.23 4.78 11.47
C LEU A 6 16.22 3.64 11.33
N ARG A 7 16.33 2.58 12.14
CA ARG A 7 15.36 1.47 12.13
C ARG A 7 13.97 1.91 12.58
N ILE A 8 13.88 2.70 13.65
CA ILE A 8 12.60 3.25 14.13
C ILE A 8 11.96 4.11 13.04
N LEU A 9 12.74 5.00 12.44
CA LEU A 9 12.27 5.88 11.38
C LEU A 9 11.75 5.08 10.17
N ALA A 10 12.50 4.05 9.76
CA ALA A 10 12.10 3.17 8.65
C ALA A 10 10.79 2.43 8.96
N VAL A 11 10.63 1.86 10.15
CA VAL A 11 9.39 1.18 10.57
C VAL A 11 8.22 2.16 10.61
N PHE A 12 8.44 3.36 11.15
CA PHE A 12 7.43 4.39 11.22
C PHE A 12 6.92 4.78 9.83
N PHE A 13 7.82 5.16 8.90
CA PHE A 13 7.42 5.54 7.55
C PHE A 13 6.73 4.40 6.81
N ASN A 14 7.24 3.17 6.92
CA ASN A 14 6.63 2.03 6.25
C ASN A 14 5.21 1.76 6.78
N THR A 15 5.02 1.87 8.10
CA THR A 15 3.69 1.75 8.72
C THR A 15 2.73 2.85 8.25
N VAL A 16 3.20 4.10 8.17
CA VAL A 16 2.40 5.23 7.67
C VAL A 16 2.01 5.03 6.21
N ILE A 17 2.94 4.60 5.36
CA ILE A 17 2.68 4.30 3.95
C ILE A 17 1.60 3.21 3.82
N VAL A 18 1.75 2.12 4.57
CA VAL A 18 0.78 1.02 4.64
C VAL A 18 -0.61 1.52 5.02
N LEU A 19 -0.72 2.37 6.06
CA LEU A 19 -2.00 2.94 6.48
C LEU A 19 -2.61 3.84 5.41
N ILE A 20 -1.81 4.71 4.78
CA ILE A 20 -2.30 5.59 3.71
C ILE A 20 -2.83 4.77 2.53
N MET A 21 -2.15 3.69 2.16
CA MET A 21 -2.60 2.81 1.07
C MET A 21 -3.94 2.16 1.38
N LEU A 22 -4.10 1.63 2.60
CA LEU A 22 -5.36 1.01 3.04
C LEU A 22 -6.52 2.02 3.09
N VAL A 23 -6.29 3.18 3.69
CA VAL A 23 -7.30 4.25 3.77
C VAL A 23 -7.68 4.74 2.36
N SER A 24 -6.70 4.88 1.46
CA SER A 24 -6.94 5.30 0.07
C SER A 24 -7.76 4.26 -0.70
N GLY A 25 -7.46 2.97 -0.55
CA GLY A 25 -8.25 1.90 -1.19
C GLY A 25 -9.68 1.81 -0.67
N LEU A 26 -9.87 1.96 0.65
CA LEU A 26 -11.20 2.06 1.26
C LEU A 26 -11.95 3.31 0.75
N TRP A 27 -11.26 4.44 0.66
CA TRP A 27 -11.84 5.68 0.14
C TRP A 27 -12.32 5.54 -1.30
N VAL A 28 -11.49 4.96 -2.17
CA VAL A 28 -11.85 4.67 -3.58
C VAL A 28 -13.04 3.72 -3.67
N SER A 29 -13.11 2.71 -2.80
CA SER A 29 -14.26 1.80 -2.73
C SER A 29 -15.53 2.56 -2.37
N ILE A 30 -15.47 3.40 -1.34
CA ILE A 30 -16.61 4.20 -0.86
C ILE A 30 -17.05 5.20 -1.94
N ASP A 31 -16.10 5.85 -2.58
CA ASP A 31 -16.36 6.80 -3.67
C ASP A 31 -17.07 6.11 -4.84
N ALA A 32 -16.59 4.94 -5.27
CA ALA A 32 -17.24 4.14 -6.30
C ALA A 32 -18.68 3.75 -5.94
N ARG A 33 -18.98 3.49 -4.66
CA ARG A 33 -20.36 3.22 -4.19
C ARG A 33 -21.22 4.48 -4.29
N LYS A 34 -20.67 5.65 -3.93
CA LYS A 34 -21.36 6.94 -4.05
C LYS A 34 -21.66 7.31 -5.51
N THR A 35 -20.85 6.84 -6.46
CA THR A 35 -21.11 7.01 -7.91
C THR A 35 -22.20 6.08 -8.46
N GLY A 36 -22.79 5.21 -7.64
CA GLY A 36 -23.88 4.32 -8.04
C GLY A 36 -23.42 2.98 -8.64
N ARG A 37 -22.13 2.62 -8.52
CA ARG A 37 -21.62 1.32 -8.97
C ARG A 37 -22.11 0.17 -8.07
N THR A 38 -22.17 -1.02 -8.66
CA THR A 38 -22.57 -2.24 -7.93
C THR A 38 -21.58 -2.55 -6.79
N TRP A 39 -22.04 -3.28 -5.77
CA TRP A 39 -21.19 -3.69 -4.64
C TRP A 39 -19.90 -4.38 -5.11
N THR A 40 -20.02 -5.27 -6.10
CA THR A 40 -18.91 -6.03 -6.66
C THR A 40 -17.90 -5.12 -7.34
N GLU A 41 -18.34 -4.19 -8.19
CA GLU A 41 -17.43 -3.26 -8.88
C GLU A 41 -16.68 -2.36 -7.90
N SER A 42 -17.34 -1.85 -6.86
CA SER A 42 -16.67 -1.00 -5.88
C SER A 42 -15.61 -1.74 -5.08
N ILE A 43 -15.83 -3.00 -4.74
CA ILE A 43 -14.82 -3.85 -4.09
C ILE A 43 -13.64 -4.07 -5.05
N MET A 44 -13.90 -4.33 -6.34
CA MET A 44 -12.85 -4.47 -7.34
C MET A 44 -12.02 -3.19 -7.47
N TRP A 45 -12.65 -2.01 -7.46
CA TRP A 45 -11.96 -0.71 -7.46
C TRP A 45 -11.08 -0.52 -6.23
N GLY A 46 -11.56 -0.93 -5.04
CA GLY A 46 -10.77 -0.93 -3.81
C GLY A 46 -9.54 -1.81 -3.88
N ILE A 47 -9.72 -3.05 -4.34
CA ILE A 47 -8.63 -4.02 -4.52
C ILE A 47 -7.61 -3.50 -5.53
N PHE A 48 -8.09 -2.90 -6.63
CA PHE A 48 -7.23 -2.34 -7.66
C PHE A 48 -6.44 -1.12 -7.15
N ALA A 49 -7.05 -0.26 -6.36
CA ALA A 49 -6.37 0.86 -5.71
C ALA A 49 -5.32 0.39 -4.68
N CYS A 50 -5.60 -0.71 -3.97
CA CYS A 50 -4.65 -1.36 -3.07
C CYS A 50 -3.60 -2.23 -3.78
N TRP A 51 -3.59 -2.34 -5.11
CA TRP A 51 -2.67 -3.21 -5.83
C TRP A 51 -1.19 -2.89 -5.56
N LEU A 52 -0.89 -1.61 -5.30
CA LEU A 52 0.44 -1.15 -4.91
C LEU A 52 0.94 -1.78 -3.59
N PHE A 53 0.03 -2.25 -2.73
CA PHE A 53 0.35 -2.98 -1.51
C PHE A 53 1.04 -4.32 -1.79
N ILE A 54 0.73 -4.94 -2.93
CA ILE A 54 1.35 -6.19 -3.38
C ILE A 54 2.59 -5.89 -4.22
N VAL A 55 2.49 -4.92 -5.13
CA VAL A 55 3.59 -4.57 -6.04
C VAL A 55 4.80 -4.05 -5.28
N GLY A 56 4.63 -3.21 -4.26
CA GLY A 56 5.72 -2.63 -3.47
C GLY A 56 6.66 -3.70 -2.87
N PRO A 57 6.14 -4.63 -2.05
CA PRO A 57 6.92 -5.73 -1.49
C PRO A 57 7.54 -6.65 -2.54
N VAL A 58 6.81 -6.96 -3.62
CA VAL A 58 7.31 -7.82 -4.71
C VAL A 58 8.49 -7.16 -5.41
N VAL A 59 8.38 -5.87 -5.75
CA VAL A 59 9.46 -5.10 -6.38
C VAL A 59 10.64 -4.96 -5.43
N TYR A 60 10.39 -4.68 -4.14
CA TYR A 60 11.45 -4.60 -3.13
C TYR A 60 12.20 -5.93 -3.01
N TYR A 61 11.48 -7.05 -2.93
CA TYR A 61 12.10 -8.37 -2.84
C TYR A 61 12.92 -8.71 -4.10
N PHE A 62 12.36 -8.42 -5.28
CA PHE A 62 13.05 -8.61 -6.55
C PHE A 62 14.34 -7.77 -6.64
N PHE A 63 14.28 -6.49 -6.27
CA PHE A 63 15.45 -5.61 -6.30
C PHE A 63 16.47 -5.95 -5.22
N LYS A 64 16.01 -6.28 -4.00
CA LYS A 64 16.89 -6.73 -2.92
C LYS A 64 17.69 -7.94 -3.35
N HIS A 65 17.03 -8.96 -3.92
CA HIS A 65 17.71 -10.18 -4.34
C HIS A 65 18.65 -9.96 -5.54
N ARG A 66 18.36 -8.98 -6.40
CA ARG A 66 19.13 -8.74 -7.63
C ARG A 66 20.29 -7.75 -7.47
N PHE A 67 20.17 -6.75 -6.59
CA PHE A 67 21.13 -5.64 -6.50
C PHE A 67 21.84 -5.53 -5.14
N TYR A 68 21.24 -6.01 -4.06
CA TYR A 68 21.84 -6.02 -2.73
C TYR A 68 22.30 -7.44 -2.40
N LYS A 69 23.46 -7.84 -2.92
CA LYS A 69 24.19 -9.03 -2.47
C LYS A 69 24.82 -8.79 -1.11
#